data_AF-A0A4R0RB68-F1
#
_entry.id   AF-A0A4R0RB68-F1
#
_cell.length_a   1.000
_cell.length_b   1.000
_cell.length_c   1.000
_cell.angle_alpha   90.00
_cell.angle_beta   90.00
_cell.angle_gamma   90.00
#
_symmetry.space_group_name_H-M   'P 1'
#
loop_
_entity.id
_entity.type
_entity.pdbx_description
1 polymer ?
#
loop_
_entity_poly.entity_id
_entity_poly.type
_entity_poly.pdbx_seq_one_letter_code
_entity_poly.pdbx_strand_id
1 'polypeptide(L)'
;MSTTTRDVTSQTDVRQFKLEADGTFKRPDAQFRHFIEKGVEYEPEKKIIRMFNAAFRDHLLPAPTPTLSPSLKIDLYPAALRAEIDELNAWVYDDINNGVYKPGMAATQPAYEASITNLFTRAHPLR
;
A
#
# COMPACT_ATOMS: atom_id res chain seq x y z
N MET A 1 1.50 41.33 -12.95
CA MET A 1 2.03 40.32 -12.03
C MET A 1 2.07 39.00 -12.78
N SER A 2 3.25 38.48 -13.10
CA SER A 2 3.39 37.19 -13.79
C SER A 2 3.17 36.07 -12.76
N THR A 3 2.08 35.32 -12.89
CA THR A 3 1.84 34.12 -12.10
C THR A 3 2.73 33.01 -12.64
N THR A 4 3.84 32.75 -11.96
CA THR A 4 4.68 31.57 -12.22
C THR A 4 3.86 30.33 -11.85
N THR A 5 3.39 29.59 -12.85
CA THR A 5 2.76 28.28 -12.64
C THR A 5 3.76 27.35 -11.97
N ARG A 6 3.38 26.80 -10.81
CA ARG A 6 4.23 25.84 -10.09
C ARG A 6 4.39 24.58 -10.95
N ASP A 7 5.63 24.26 -11.28
CA ASP A 7 5.96 23.01 -11.97
C ASP A 7 5.67 21.82 -11.04
N VAL A 8 4.77 20.95 -11.47
CA VAL A 8 4.36 19.71 -10.79
C VAL A 8 4.67 18.48 -11.64
N THR A 9 5.48 18.61 -12.69
CA THR A 9 5.81 17.49 -13.59
C THR A 9 6.41 16.30 -12.83
N SER A 10 7.19 16.54 -11.78
CA SER A 10 7.68 15.50 -10.87
C SER A 10 6.60 14.66 -10.17
N GLN A 11 5.33 15.11 -10.16
CA GLN A 11 4.20 14.39 -9.55
C GLN A 11 3.29 13.70 -10.60
N THR A 12 3.43 14.06 -11.88
CA THR A 12 2.53 13.60 -12.94
C THR A 12 3.24 12.87 -14.08
N ASP A 13 4.52 13.16 -14.31
CA ASP A 13 5.35 12.51 -15.32
C ASP A 13 6.08 11.31 -14.72
N VAL A 14 5.58 10.12 -15.05
CA VAL A 14 6.12 8.83 -14.61
C VAL A 14 7.57 8.60 -15.06
N ARG A 15 8.05 9.31 -16.08
CA ARG A 15 9.45 9.21 -16.54
C ARG A 15 10.42 9.93 -15.60
N GLN A 16 9.91 10.82 -14.76
CA GLN A 16 10.68 11.58 -13.78
C GLN A 16 10.65 10.93 -12.40
N PHE A 17 9.98 9.78 -12.26
CA PHE A 17 9.90 9.04 -11.02
C PHE A 17 11.25 8.37 -10.71
N LYS A 18 11.71 8.54 -9.47
CA LYS A 18 12.94 7.89 -9.00
C LYS A 18 12.65 6.42 -8.73
N LEU A 19 13.39 5.56 -9.41
CA LEU A 19 13.38 4.13 -9.25
C LEU A 19 14.61 3.69 -8.46
N GLU A 20 14.45 2.64 -7.66
CA GLU A 20 15.58 1.90 -7.11
C GLU A 20 16.26 1.08 -8.22
N ALA A 21 17.46 0.57 -7.94
CA ALA A 21 18.26 -0.17 -8.91
C ALA A 21 17.58 -1.44 -9.46
N ASP A 22 16.62 -2.00 -8.71
CA ASP A 22 15.83 -3.17 -9.07
C ASP A 22 14.53 -2.84 -9.82
N GLY A 23 14.32 -1.56 -10.16
CA GLY A 23 13.10 -1.06 -10.82
C GLY A 23 11.91 -0.89 -9.89
N THR A 24 12.08 -1.03 -8.58
CA THR A 24 11.01 -0.74 -7.62
C THR A 24 10.77 0.77 -7.50
N PHE A 25 9.50 1.15 -7.44
CA PHE A 25 9.10 2.54 -7.27
C PHE A 25 8.80 2.81 -5.80
N LYS A 26 9.68 3.57 -5.14
CA LYS A 26 9.47 4.01 -3.77
C LYS A 26 8.89 5.42 -3.77
N ARG A 27 7.58 5.52 -3.53
CA ARG A 27 6.93 6.82 -3.31
C ARG A 27 7.52 7.47 -2.06
N PRO A 28 7.68 8.81 -2.03
CA PRO A 28 7.88 9.51 -0.77
C PRO A 28 6.73 9.18 0.18
N ASP A 29 7.06 9.00 1.46
CA ASP A 29 6.04 8.66 2.46
C ASP A 29 4.88 9.66 2.41
N ALA A 30 3.65 9.15 2.35
CA ALA A 30 2.45 9.93 2.47
C ALA A 30 2.52 10.73 3.77
N GLN A 31 2.46 12.06 3.67
CA GLN A 31 2.49 12.96 4.82
C GLN A 31 1.18 12.86 5.60
N PHE A 32 0.98 11.77 6.33
CA PHE A 32 0.06 11.75 7.45
C PHE A 32 0.70 12.49 8.61
N ARG A 33 -0.05 13.34 9.32
CA ARG A 33 0.45 13.99 10.53
C ARG A 33 0.92 12.90 11.49
N HIS A 34 2.20 12.94 11.89
CA HIS A 34 2.93 11.89 12.61
C HIS A 34 2.39 11.54 14.02
N PHE A 35 1.22 12.04 14.40
CA PHE A 35 0.66 11.90 15.73
C PHE A 35 -0.84 11.62 15.67
N ILE A 36 -1.26 10.48 16.21
CA ILE A 36 -2.66 10.22 16.59
C ILE A 36 -2.85 10.46 18.11
N GLU A 37 -1.79 10.27 18.91
CA GLU A 37 -1.72 10.61 20.34
C GLU A 37 -0.44 11.39 20.66
N LYS A 38 -0.47 12.23 21.71
CA LYS A 38 0.67 13.08 22.09
C LYS A 38 1.86 12.21 22.56
N GLY A 39 2.91 12.15 21.75
CA GLY A 39 4.17 11.46 22.08
C GLY A 39 4.32 10.05 21.52
N VAL A 40 3.34 9.55 20.75
CA VAL A 40 3.46 8.27 20.04
C VAL A 40 3.76 8.54 18.57
N GLU A 41 4.96 8.15 18.14
CA GLU A 41 5.38 8.20 16.74
C GLU A 41 4.99 6.90 16.04
N TYR A 42 4.33 7.02 14.90
CA TYR A 42 4.01 5.89 14.04
C TYR A 42 4.76 6.04 12.73
N GLU A 43 5.44 4.97 12.33
CA GLU A 43 6.03 4.88 10.99
C GLU A 43 4.96 5.20 9.94
N PRO A 44 5.19 6.22 9.09
CA PRO A 44 4.30 6.54 7.99
C PRO A 44 3.98 5.29 7.16
N GLU A 45 2.76 5.23 6.63
CA GLU A 45 2.28 4.24 5.66
C GLU A 45 2.06 2.81 6.17
N LYS A 46 2.98 2.22 6.94
CA LYS A 46 2.99 0.78 7.21
C LYS A 46 1.89 0.28 8.16
N LYS A 47 1.22 1.18 8.89
CA LYS A 47 0.28 0.78 9.96
C LYS A 47 -1.00 1.58 10.05
N ILE A 48 -1.27 2.54 9.15
CA ILE A 48 -2.47 3.39 9.23
C ILE A 48 -3.76 2.56 9.26
N ILE A 49 -3.86 1.53 8.40
CA ILE A 49 -5.03 0.63 8.36
C ILE A 49 -5.16 -0.13 9.69
N ARG A 50 -4.04 -0.55 10.30
CA ARG A 50 -4.03 -1.22 11.61
C ARG A 50 -4.45 -0.27 12.74
N MET A 51 -4.04 1.00 12.66
CA MET A 51 -4.46 2.04 13.61
C MET A 51 -5.96 2.27 13.52
N PHE A 52 -6.52 2.36 12.31
CA PHE A 52 -7.97 2.49 12.16
C PHE A 52 -8.73 1.27 12.66
N ASN A 53 -8.25 0.07 12.35
CA ASN A 53 -8.80 -1.17 12.86
C ASN A 53 -8.74 -1.24 14.40
N ALA A 54 -7.67 -0.74 15.03
CA ALA A 54 -7.55 -0.77 16.48
C ALA A 54 -8.35 0.32 17.19
N ALA A 55 -8.25 1.57 16.73
CA ALA A 55 -8.77 2.74 17.42
C ALA A 55 -10.28 2.95 17.23
N PHE A 56 -10.84 2.43 16.13
CA PHE A 56 -12.18 2.82 15.71
C PHE A 56 -13.12 1.66 15.39
N ARG A 57 -12.67 0.39 15.39
CA ARG A 57 -13.55 -0.78 15.12
C ARG A 57 -14.78 -0.84 16.01
N ASP A 58 -14.66 -0.37 17.26
CA ASP A 58 -15.73 -0.36 18.26
C ASP A 58 -16.61 0.91 18.16
N HIS A 59 -16.29 1.82 17.23
CA HIS A 59 -16.89 3.15 17.10
C HIS A 59 -17.40 3.52 15.70
N LEU A 60 -16.97 2.85 14.63
CA LEU A 60 -17.24 3.27 13.24
C LEU A 60 -18.55 2.79 12.66
N LEU A 61 -19.25 1.87 13.31
CA LEU A 61 -20.48 1.31 12.77
C LEU A 61 -21.69 1.84 13.54
N PRO A 62 -22.68 2.46 12.85
CA PRO A 62 -23.93 2.81 13.48
C PRO A 62 -24.66 1.54 13.98
N ALA A 63 -25.63 1.72 14.87
CA ALA A 63 -26.50 0.64 15.30
C ALA A 63 -27.07 -0.11 14.08
N PRO A 64 -27.24 -1.45 14.16
CA PRO A 64 -27.76 -2.24 13.06
C PRO A 64 -29.01 -1.61 12.45
N THR A 65 -29.00 -1.33 11.15
CA THR A 65 -30.19 -0.98 10.39
C THR A 65 -30.64 -2.18 9.57
N PRO A 66 -31.89 -2.24 9.07
CA PRO A 66 -32.35 -3.36 8.24
C PRO A 66 -31.54 -3.59 6.97
N THR A 67 -30.73 -2.60 6.56
CA THR A 67 -29.87 -2.63 5.37
C THR A 67 -28.39 -2.81 5.68
N LEU A 68 -27.98 -2.66 6.95
CA LEU A 68 -26.61 -2.87 7.38
C LEU A 68 -26.51 -4.17 8.16
N SER A 69 -25.55 -5.01 7.79
CA SER A 69 -25.26 -6.26 8.52
C SER A 69 -25.05 -5.93 10.00
N PRO A 70 -25.63 -6.71 10.94
CA PRO A 70 -25.58 -6.41 12.37
C PRO A 70 -24.13 -6.22 12.81
N SER A 71 -23.81 -4.99 13.22
CA SER A 71 -22.52 -4.53 13.79
C SER A 71 -21.36 -5.44 13.44
N LEU A 72 -20.75 -5.20 12.29
CA LEU A 72 -19.58 -5.92 11.81
C LEU A 72 -18.38 -5.61 12.72
N LYS A 73 -18.35 -6.22 13.92
CA LYS A 73 -17.19 -6.23 14.82
C LYS A 73 -16.11 -7.12 14.22
N ILE A 74 -15.62 -6.75 13.04
CA ILE A 74 -14.51 -7.43 12.39
C ILE A 74 -13.24 -6.78 12.88
N ASP A 75 -12.40 -7.59 13.53
CA ASP A 75 -10.99 -7.29 13.68
C ASP A 75 -10.29 -7.75 12.40
N LEU A 76 -9.78 -6.79 11.61
CA LEU A 76 -9.04 -7.06 10.36
C LEU A 76 -7.61 -7.56 10.61
N TYR A 77 -7.13 -7.56 11.86
CA TYR A 77 -5.79 -8.02 12.22
C TYR A 77 -5.79 -8.73 13.59
N PRO A 78 -6.58 -9.82 13.71
CA PRO A 78 -6.78 -10.52 14.97
C PRO A 78 -5.53 -11.29 15.38
N ALA A 79 -5.25 -11.34 16.69
CA ALA A 79 -4.01 -11.89 17.24
C ALA A 79 -3.66 -13.30 16.72
N ALA A 80 -4.66 -14.17 16.55
CA ALA A 80 -4.48 -15.55 16.10
C ALA A 80 -3.99 -15.67 14.64
N LEU A 81 -4.24 -14.67 13.78
CA LEU A 81 -3.90 -14.71 12.35
C LEU A 81 -2.76 -13.77 11.98
N ARG A 82 -2.18 -13.01 12.92
CA ARG A 82 -1.20 -11.96 12.61
C ARG A 82 0.01 -12.48 11.84
N ALA A 83 0.55 -13.63 12.25
CA ALA A 83 1.71 -14.23 11.60
C ALA A 83 1.41 -14.58 10.13
N GLU A 84 0.28 -15.24 9.87
CA GLU A 84 -0.16 -15.60 8.52
C GLU A 84 -0.46 -14.36 7.67
N ILE A 85 -1.11 -13.35 8.26
CA ILE A 85 -1.39 -12.08 7.58
C ILE A 85 -0.09 -11.35 7.23
N ASP A 86 0.90 -11.32 8.13
CA ASP A 86 2.18 -10.66 7.90
C ASP A 86 3.00 -11.38 6.83
N GLU A 87 3.02 -12.72 6.85
CA GLU A 87 3.66 -13.54 5.82
C GLU A 87 3.01 -13.33 4.45
N LEU A 88 1.68 -13.38 4.38
CA LEU A 88 0.90 -13.13 3.17
C LEU A 88 1.17 -11.72 2.63
N ASN A 89 1.08 -10.70 3.49
CA ASN A 89 1.26 -9.31 3.09
C ASN A 89 2.67 -9.04 2.57
N ALA A 90 3.70 -9.71 3.09
CA ALA A 90 5.07 -9.50 2.65
C ALA A 90 5.22 -9.83 1.16
N TRP A 91 4.88 -11.05 0.75
CA TRP A 91 5.02 -11.44 -0.65
C TRP A 91 3.96 -10.78 -1.54
N VAL A 92 2.73 -10.57 -1.06
CA VAL A 92 1.71 -9.84 -1.84
C VAL A 92 2.17 -8.42 -2.12
N TYR A 93 2.80 -7.75 -1.16
CA TYR A 93 3.34 -6.41 -1.37
C TYR A 93 4.45 -6.42 -2.42
N ASP A 94 5.46 -7.29 -2.26
CA ASP A 94 6.64 -7.27 -3.13
C ASP A 94 6.35 -7.78 -4.56
N ASP A 95 5.54 -8.84 -4.68
CA ASP A 95 5.37 -9.57 -5.93
C ASP A 95 4.08 -9.23 -6.67
N ILE A 96 3.08 -8.64 -6.01
CA ILE A 96 1.82 -8.23 -6.64
C ILE A 96 1.69 -6.71 -6.62
N ASN A 97 1.58 -6.10 -5.44
CA ASN A 97 1.28 -4.67 -5.32
C ASN A 97 2.41 -3.81 -5.92
N ASN A 98 3.66 -4.13 -5.60
CA ASN A 98 4.83 -3.53 -6.21
C ASN A 98 5.21 -4.25 -7.52
N GLY A 99 4.88 -5.55 -7.62
CA GLY A 99 5.15 -6.38 -8.79
C GLY A 99 4.55 -5.88 -10.10
N VAL A 100 3.40 -5.21 -10.08
CA VAL A 100 2.81 -4.58 -11.28
C VAL A 100 3.59 -3.36 -11.79
N TYR A 101 4.33 -2.67 -10.91
CA TYR A 101 5.13 -1.49 -11.30
C TYR A 101 6.47 -1.89 -11.90
N LYS A 102 7.10 -2.95 -11.37
CA LYS A 102 8.42 -3.44 -11.81
C LYS A 102 8.54 -3.61 -13.35
N PRO A 103 7.61 -4.27 -14.07
CA PRO A 103 7.70 -4.38 -15.52
C PRO A 103 7.43 -3.04 -16.21
N GLY A 104 6.45 -2.27 -15.74
CA GLY A 104 6.11 -0.96 -16.31
C GLY A 104 7.23 0.08 -16.19
N MET A 105 8.20 -0.15 -15.30
CA MET A 105 9.31 0.75 -15.01
C MET A 105 10.68 0.13 -15.31
N ALA A 106 10.73 -1.06 -15.89
CA ALA A 106 11.97 -1.75 -16.24
C ALA A 106 12.73 -1.00 -17.35
N ALA A 107 14.02 -0.74 -17.12
CA ALA A 107 14.89 -0.05 -18.08
C ALA A 107 15.46 -0.97 -19.18
N THR A 108 15.35 -2.29 -19.01
CA THR A 108 15.88 -3.28 -19.95
C THR A 108 14.89 -4.40 -20.18
N GLN A 109 14.94 -5.00 -21.37
CA GLN A 109 14.10 -6.14 -21.73
C GLN A 109 14.25 -7.33 -20.75
N PRO A 110 15.46 -7.73 -20.31
CA PRO A 110 15.59 -8.81 -19.34
C PRO A 110 14.95 -8.51 -17.98
N ALA A 111 15.04 -7.26 -17.50
CA ALA A 111 14.38 -6.84 -16.26
C ALA A 111 12.85 -6.83 -16.38
N TYR A 112 12.34 -6.41 -17.54
CA TYR A 112 10.92 -6.50 -17.87
C TYR A 112 10.45 -7.97 -17.86
N GLU A 113 11.15 -8.86 -18.57
CA GLU A 113 10.80 -10.28 -18.67
C GLU A 113 10.82 -10.97 -17.31
N ALA A 114 11.87 -10.75 -16.51
CA ALA A 114 11.96 -11.33 -15.18
C ALA A 114 10.82 -10.87 -14.26
N SER A 115 10.51 -9.57 -14.26
CA SER A 115 9.47 -9.01 -13.39
C SER A 115 8.05 -9.38 -13.82
N ILE A 116 7.75 -9.39 -15.12
CA ILE A 116 6.43 -9.79 -15.62
C ILE A 116 6.19 -11.30 -15.40
N THR A 117 7.21 -12.14 -15.57
CA THR A 117 7.11 -13.58 -15.27
C THR A 117 6.87 -13.83 -13.79
N ASN A 118 7.57 -13.13 -12.90
CA ASN A 118 7.35 -13.25 -11.45
C ASN A 118 5.92 -12.85 -11.07
N LEU A 119 5.42 -11.72 -11.59
CA LEU A 119 4.07 -11.24 -11.35
C LEU A 119 3.02 -12.29 -11.72
N PHE A 120 3.10 -12.85 -12.93
CA PHE A 120 2.12 -13.85 -13.38
C PHE A 120 2.23 -15.17 -12.63
N THR A 121 3.44 -15.60 -12.25
CA THR A 121 3.66 -16.80 -11.44
C THR A 121 2.99 -16.69 -10.07
N ARG A 122 3.02 -15.49 -9.46
CA ARG A 122 2.45 -15.21 -8.15
C ARG A 122 0.94 -14.91 -8.19
N ALA A 123 0.47 -14.19 -9.22
CA ALA A 123 -0.94 -13.82 -9.38
C ALA A 123 -1.81 -14.98 -9.89
N HIS A 124 -1.24 -15.83 -10.73
CA HIS A 124 -1.84 -17.03 -11.25
C HIS A 124 -0.85 -18.18 -11.05
N PRO A 125 -0.80 -18.79 -9.85
CA PRO A 125 -0.08 -20.04 -9.69
C PRO A 125 -0.72 -21.01 -10.68
N LEU A 126 0.01 -21.35 -11.75
CA LEU A 126 -0.45 -22.21 -12.84
C LEU A 126 -1.13 -23.43 -12.21
N ARG A 127 -2.45 -23.50 -12.35
CA ARG A 127 -3.23 -24.72 -12.10
C ARG A 127 -3.13 -25.62 -13.32
#